data_AF-A0A356B3M8-F1
#
_entry.id   AF-A0A356B3M8-F1
#
_cell.length_a   1.000
_cell.length_b   1.000
_cell.length_c   1.000
_cell.angle_alpha   90.00
_cell.angle_beta   90.00
_cell.angle_gamma   90.00
#
_symmetry.space_group_name_H-M   'P 1'
#
loop_
_entity.id
_entity.type
_entity.pdbx_description
1 polymer ?
#
loop_
_entity_poly.entity_id
_entity_poly.type
_entity_poly.pdbx_seq_one_letter_code
_entity_poly.pdbx_strand_id
1 'polypeptide(L)'
;MEEAGLTNIITEYVIHNKEQLYRLAFSYVKNQDDALEVMHESITKAFSKKNTLKTPEYLKTWFYRIIVNTAMDMLRKKKRVVVSDHETLSLYEAGIPDQYTDMDLQKALNNLPIQYRSIVVLRYFEDLEIKEIAEILNVNMNTVKTRL
;
A
#
# COMPACT_ATOMS: atom_id res chain seq x y z
N MET A 1 -24.03 2.85 20.54
CA MET A 1 -24.65 2.65 19.22
C MET A 1 -23.74 3.08 18.07
N GLU A 2 -22.90 4.10 18.22
CA GLU A 2 -21.99 4.61 17.17
C GLU A 2 -20.81 3.66 16.83
N GLU A 3 -20.24 2.96 17.81
CA GLU A 3 -19.06 2.10 17.60
C GLU A 3 -19.33 0.84 16.76
N ALA A 4 -20.56 0.31 16.81
CA ALA A 4 -20.96 -0.86 16.03
C ALA A 4 -21.12 -0.51 14.54
N GLY A 5 -21.56 0.72 14.22
CA GLY A 5 -21.75 1.18 12.85
C GLY A 5 -20.43 1.29 12.08
N LEU A 6 -19.42 1.93 12.68
CA LEU A 6 -18.11 2.12 12.03
C LEU A 6 -17.38 0.79 11.80
N THR A 7 -17.53 -0.14 12.75
CA THR A 7 -16.99 -1.50 12.64
C THR A 7 -17.62 -2.23 11.45
N ASN A 8 -18.94 -2.14 11.28
CA ASN A 8 -19.62 -2.77 10.15
C ASN A 8 -19.20 -2.15 8.81
N ILE A 9 -19.14 -0.81 8.72
CA ILE A 9 -18.72 -0.09 7.51
C ILE A 9 -17.31 -0.52 7.07
N ILE A 10 -16.35 -0.59 8.01
CA ILE A 10 -14.98 -1.04 7.71
C ILE A 10 -14.98 -2.50 7.25
N THR A 11 -15.77 -3.35 7.90
CA THR A 11 -15.84 -4.79 7.58
C THR A 11 -16.39 -5.01 6.18
N GLU A 12 -17.52 -4.39 5.85
CA GLU A 12 -18.13 -4.44 4.53
C GLU A 12 -17.16 -3.91 3.46
N TYR A 13 -16.50 -2.78 3.72
CA TYR A 13 -15.52 -2.22 2.79
C TYR A 13 -14.37 -3.18 2.51
N VAL A 14 -13.78 -3.80 3.55
CA VAL A 14 -12.68 -4.76 3.39
C VAL A 14 -13.12 -5.99 2.61
N ILE A 15 -14.29 -6.55 2.90
CA ILE A 15 -14.81 -7.74 2.21
C ILE A 15 -15.03 -7.47 0.72
N HIS A 16 -15.67 -6.35 0.38
CA HIS A 16 -15.98 -6.00 -1.00
C HIS A 16 -14.74 -5.64 -1.83
N ASN A 17 -13.70 -5.09 -1.19
CA ASN A 17 -12.52 -4.57 -1.89
C ASN A 17 -11.27 -5.44 -1.69
N LYS A 18 -11.39 -6.64 -1.09
CA LYS A 18 -10.26 -7.50 -0.69
C LYS A 18 -9.21 -7.70 -1.79
N GLU A 19 -9.64 -7.91 -3.03
CA GLU A 19 -8.76 -8.18 -4.17
C GLU A 19 -7.95 -6.93 -4.54
N GLN A 20 -8.58 -5.75 -4.53
CA GLN A 20 -7.91 -4.48 -4.80
C GLN A 20 -6.93 -4.12 -3.68
N LEU A 21 -7.35 -4.28 -2.42
CA LEU A 21 -6.51 -4.03 -1.25
C LEU A 21 -5.29 -4.97 -1.23
N TYR A 22 -5.48 -6.24 -1.59
CA TYR A 22 -4.40 -7.21 -1.74
C TYR A 22 -3.45 -6.84 -2.88
N ARG A 23 -3.98 -6.51 -4.08
CA ARG A 23 -3.14 -6.06 -5.21
C ARG A 23 -2.33 -4.80 -4.85
N LEU A 24 -2.94 -3.86 -4.13
CA LEU A 24 -2.24 -2.68 -3.63
C LEU A 24 -1.10 -3.11 -2.72
N ALA A 25 -1.35 -3.93 -1.69
CA ALA A 25 -0.28 -4.42 -0.80
C ALA A 25 0.85 -5.13 -1.59
N PHE A 26 0.47 -6.03 -2.51
CA PHE A 26 1.40 -6.78 -3.34
C PHE A 26 2.28 -5.88 -4.22
N SER A 27 1.75 -4.77 -4.76
CA SER A 27 2.52 -3.80 -5.55
C SER A 27 3.70 -3.16 -4.78
N TYR A 28 3.64 -3.18 -3.45
CA TYR A 28 4.71 -2.70 -2.59
C TYR A 28 5.72 -3.79 -2.26
N VAL A 29 5.26 -4.94 -1.76
CA VAL A 29 6.11 -5.97 -1.16
C VAL A 29 6.55 -7.07 -2.13
N LYS A 30 5.82 -7.26 -3.24
CA LYS A 30 6.13 -8.21 -4.33
C LYS A 30 6.34 -9.66 -3.88
N ASN A 31 5.73 -10.02 -2.76
CA ASN A 31 5.74 -11.36 -2.22
C ASN A 31 4.32 -11.63 -1.68
N GLN A 32 3.79 -12.82 -1.95
CA GLN A 32 2.43 -13.17 -1.59
C GLN A 32 2.23 -13.21 -0.06
N ASP A 33 3.16 -13.83 0.66
CA ASP A 33 3.09 -13.95 2.12
C ASP A 33 3.18 -12.58 2.79
N ASP A 34 4.10 -11.74 2.32
CA ASP A 34 4.23 -10.35 2.78
C ASP A 34 2.98 -9.52 2.48
N ALA A 35 2.36 -9.73 1.31
CA ALA A 35 1.16 -9.00 0.93
C ALA A 35 -0.02 -9.38 1.83
N LEU A 36 -0.15 -10.67 2.15
CA LEU A 36 -1.12 -11.16 3.12
C LEU A 36 -0.84 -10.58 4.51
N GLU A 37 0.43 -10.57 4.96
CA GLU A 37 0.81 -9.99 6.25
C GLU A 37 0.49 -8.49 6.32
N VAL A 38 0.82 -7.71 5.27
CA VAL A 38 0.45 -6.29 5.16
C VAL A 38 -1.07 -6.13 5.25
N MET A 39 -1.84 -6.97 4.57
CA MET A 39 -3.30 -6.91 4.57
C MET A 39 -3.87 -7.18 5.97
N HIS A 40 -3.42 -8.23 6.63
CA HIS A 40 -3.83 -8.59 7.99
C HIS A 40 -3.48 -7.51 9.02
N GLU A 41 -2.25 -7.01 8.98
CA GLU A 41 -1.80 -5.94 9.88
C GLU A 41 -2.58 -4.64 9.61
N SER A 42 -2.90 -4.34 8.34
CA SER A 42 -3.70 -3.16 7.97
C SER A 42 -5.13 -3.23 8.48
N ILE A 43 -5.79 -4.39 8.42
CA ILE A 43 -7.13 -4.59 9.00
C ILE A 43 -7.09 -4.38 10.52
N THR A 44 -6.07 -4.95 11.18
CA THR A 44 -5.87 -4.80 12.63
C THR A 44 -5.66 -3.33 13.02
N LYS A 45 -4.82 -2.61 12.25
CA LYS A 45 -4.61 -1.17 12.41
C LYS A 45 -5.87 -0.36 12.12
N ALA A 46 -6.68 -0.75 11.15
CA ALA A 46 -7.93 -0.07 10.83
C ALA A 46 -8.92 -0.18 12.01
N PHE A 47 -9.13 -1.37 12.58
CA PHE A 47 -10.02 -1.52 13.72
C PHE A 47 -9.54 -0.78 14.97
N SER A 48 -8.23 -0.78 15.24
CA SER A 48 -7.66 -0.02 16.36
C SER A 48 -7.70 1.49 16.15
N LYS A 49 -7.66 1.97 14.90
CA LYS A 49 -7.71 3.40 14.54
C LYS A 49 -9.08 3.87 14.06
N LYS A 50 -10.13 3.05 14.16
CA LYS A 50 -11.44 3.34 13.56
C LYS A 50 -11.97 4.73 13.93
N ASN A 51 -11.74 5.18 15.16
CA ASN A 51 -12.16 6.51 15.65
C ASN A 51 -11.45 7.70 14.99
N THR A 52 -10.44 7.46 14.14
CA THR A 52 -9.75 8.49 13.33
C THR A 52 -10.38 8.69 11.96
N LEU A 53 -11.30 7.81 11.56
CA LEU A 53 -12.07 7.96 10.34
C LEU A 53 -13.09 9.09 10.54
N LYS A 54 -12.86 10.23 9.87
CA LYS A 54 -13.66 11.45 10.04
C LYS A 54 -15.10 11.26 9.57
N THR A 55 -15.26 10.75 8.36
CA THR A 55 -16.57 10.47 7.73
C THR A 55 -16.44 9.23 6.84
N PRO A 56 -17.55 8.51 6.57
CA PRO A 56 -17.54 7.35 5.69
C PRO A 56 -17.00 7.63 4.28
N GLU A 57 -17.14 8.87 3.78
CA GLU A 57 -16.65 9.29 2.46
C GLU A 57 -15.12 9.17 2.33
N TYR A 58 -14.37 9.33 3.43
CA TYR A 58 -12.91 9.20 3.44
C TYR A 58 -12.42 7.76 3.66
N LEU A 59 -13.32 6.77 3.74
CA LEU A 59 -12.95 5.40 4.08
C LEU A 59 -11.89 4.82 3.12
N LYS A 60 -12.04 5.08 1.81
CA LYS A 60 -11.09 4.60 0.79
C LYS A 60 -9.69 5.15 1.03
N THR A 61 -9.54 6.46 1.03
CA THR A 61 -8.23 7.13 1.19
C THR A 61 -7.61 6.86 2.56
N TRP A 62 -8.43 6.84 3.61
CA TRP A 62 -8.00 6.50 4.96
C TRP A 62 -7.46 5.07 5.05
N PHE A 63 -8.15 4.09 4.49
CA PHE A 63 -7.70 2.69 4.52
C PHE A 63 -6.47 2.46 3.63
N TYR A 64 -6.40 3.11 2.47
CA TYR A 64 -5.24 3.02 1.57
C TYR A 64 -3.99 3.57 2.24
N ARG A 65 -4.12 4.67 2.99
CA ARG A 65 -3.04 5.20 3.80
C ARG A 65 -2.55 4.18 4.83
N ILE A 66 -3.43 3.38 5.42
CA ILE A 66 -3.03 2.32 6.37
C ILE A 66 -2.23 1.23 5.64
N ILE A 67 -2.69 0.76 4.48
CA ILE A 67 -1.97 -0.25 3.67
C ILE A 67 -0.59 0.26 3.28
N VAL A 68 -0.53 1.44 2.67
CA VAL A 68 0.72 2.00 2.13
C VAL A 68 1.76 2.18 3.24
N ASN A 69 1.35 2.73 4.40
CA ASN A 69 2.26 2.88 5.53
C ASN A 69 2.72 1.53 6.08
N THR A 70 1.80 0.56 6.19
CA THR A 70 2.14 -0.79 6.69
C THR A 70 3.14 -1.50 5.78
N ALA A 71 2.94 -1.43 4.47
CA ALA A 71 3.88 -1.97 3.49
C ALA A 71 5.24 -1.27 3.54
N MET A 72 5.27 0.07 3.62
CA MET A 72 6.52 0.82 3.75
C MET A 72 7.27 0.49 5.04
N ASP A 73 6.57 0.34 6.16
CA ASP A 73 7.18 -0.01 7.44
C ASP A 73 7.76 -1.42 7.43
N MET A 74 7.07 -2.39 6.83
CA MET A 74 7.58 -3.75 6.62
C MET A 74 8.86 -3.73 5.78
N LEU A 75 8.86 -3.03 4.64
CA LEU A 75 10.03 -2.91 3.76
C LEU A 75 11.22 -2.25 4.48
N ARG A 76 10.96 -1.23 5.32
CA ARG A 76 12.00 -0.59 6.15
C ARG A 76 12.57 -1.56 7.19
N LYS A 77 11.73 -2.35 7.85
CA LYS A 77 12.15 -3.37 8.83
C LYS A 77 13.01 -4.43 8.16
N LYS A 78 12.56 -5.00 7.02
CA LYS A 78 13.32 -5.99 6.26
C LYS A 78 14.68 -5.46 5.81
N LYS A 79 14.73 -4.22 5.30
CA LYS A 79 16.00 -3.58 4.94
C LYS A 79 16.94 -3.45 6.14
N ARG A 80 16.44 -3.12 7.33
CA ARG A 80 17.27 -3.02 8.54
C ARG A 80 17.79 -4.37 9.02
N VAL A 81 16.98 -5.43 8.96
CA VAL A 81 17.40 -6.79 9.31
C VAL A 81 18.55 -7.23 8.39
N VAL A 82 18.38 -7.06 7.07
CA VAL A 82 19.43 -7.39 6.08
C VAL A 82 20.73 -6.60 6.34
N VAL A 83 20.64 -5.30 6.66
CA VAL A 83 21.83 -4.49 6.97
C VAL A 83 22.49 -4.88 8.29
N SER A 84 21.71 -5.33 9.28
CA SER A 84 22.25 -5.83 10.55
C SER A 84 22.89 -7.22 10.41
N ASP A 85 22.41 -8.03 9.48
CA ASP A 85 22.86 -9.41 9.28
C ASP A 85 24.01 -9.53 8.26
N HIS A 86 24.19 -8.55 7.36
CA HIS A 86 25.23 -8.59 6.33
C HIS A 86 25.75 -7.22 5.90
N GLU A 87 27.02 -6.93 6.19
CA GLU A 87 27.88 -6.13 5.32
C GLU A 87 28.08 -6.86 3.97
N THR A 88 27.08 -6.96 3.09
CA THR A 88 27.25 -7.07 1.62
C THR A 88 25.94 -7.17 0.83
N LEU A 89 25.96 -6.50 -0.33
CA LEU A 89 25.19 -6.65 -1.58
C LEU A 89 23.65 -6.58 -1.60
N SER A 90 23.22 -5.38 -2.00
CA SER A 90 22.11 -5.01 -2.90
C SER A 90 21.39 -6.11 -3.72
N LEU A 91 20.07 -5.90 -3.82
CA LEU A 91 19.08 -6.45 -4.77
C LEU A 91 18.49 -7.83 -4.44
N TYR A 92 17.49 -7.83 -3.57
CA TYR A 92 16.51 -8.92 -3.52
C TYR A 92 15.62 -8.86 -4.77
N GLU A 93 15.88 -9.75 -5.71
CA GLU A 93 14.90 -10.24 -6.68
C GLU A 93 13.88 -11.11 -5.93
N ALA A 94 12.66 -10.58 -5.75
CA ALA A 94 11.54 -11.36 -5.24
C ALA A 94 10.87 -12.10 -6.41
N GLY A 95 10.59 -13.38 -6.19
CA GLY A 95 10.16 -14.36 -7.19
C GLY A 95 8.94 -13.99 -8.02
N ILE A 96 8.92 -14.52 -9.23
CA ILE A 96 7.89 -14.36 -10.25
C ILE A 96 6.74 -15.34 -9.95
N PRO A 97 5.51 -14.89 -9.67
CA PRO A 97 4.33 -15.68 -9.94
C PRO A 97 3.90 -15.41 -11.40
N ASP A 98 3.76 -16.50 -12.12
CA ASP A 98 3.41 -16.58 -13.54
C ASP A 98 2.04 -15.93 -13.83
N GLN A 99 2.04 -14.71 -14.34
CA GLN A 99 0.95 -14.13 -15.14
C GLN A 99 1.55 -13.21 -16.21
N TYR A 100 1.46 -13.64 -17.46
CA TYR A 100 1.84 -12.88 -18.67
C TYR A 100 0.92 -11.65 -18.85
N THR A 101 1.13 -10.62 -18.03
CA THR A 101 0.67 -9.27 -18.30
C THR A 101 1.88 -8.36 -18.26
N ASP A 102 2.36 -8.02 -19.45
CA ASP A 102 3.38 -7.02 -19.77
C ASP A 102 4.60 -7.02 -18.81
N MET A 103 5.43 -8.04 -18.96
CA MET A 103 6.64 -8.25 -18.14
C MET A 103 7.56 -7.01 -18.15
N ASP A 104 7.53 -6.24 -19.23
CA ASP A 104 8.31 -5.01 -19.38
C ASP A 104 7.75 -3.88 -18.51
N LEU A 105 6.42 -3.72 -18.45
CA LEU A 105 5.77 -2.77 -17.54
C LEU A 105 6.06 -3.10 -16.08
N GLN A 106 5.93 -4.38 -15.69
CA GLN A 106 6.23 -4.80 -14.32
C GLN A 106 7.69 -4.57 -13.96
N LYS A 107 8.63 -4.92 -14.85
CA LYS A 107 10.06 -4.65 -14.66
C LYS A 107 10.35 -3.16 -14.56
N ALA A 108 9.76 -2.35 -15.44
CA ALA A 108 9.89 -0.90 -15.39
C ALA A 108 9.43 -0.36 -14.04
N LEU A 109 8.21 -0.67 -13.61
CA LEU A 109 7.66 -0.30 -12.29
C LEU A 109 8.56 -0.76 -11.15
N ASN A 110 9.11 -1.96 -11.25
CA ASN A 110 9.97 -2.53 -10.23
C ASN A 110 11.29 -1.78 -10.05
N ASN A 111 11.80 -1.15 -11.11
CA ASN A 111 13.01 -0.34 -11.10
C ASN A 111 12.79 1.09 -10.60
N LEU A 112 11.54 1.57 -10.53
CA LEU A 112 11.29 2.89 -9.94
C LEU A 112 11.54 2.87 -8.42
N PRO A 113 12.21 3.93 -7.89
CA PRO A 113 12.23 4.15 -6.46
C PRO A 113 10.81 4.24 -5.90
N ILE A 114 10.62 3.71 -4.69
CA ILE A 114 9.29 3.51 -4.07
C ILE A 114 8.40 4.76 -4.09
N GLN A 115 9.00 5.94 -3.97
CA GLN A 115 8.30 7.23 -3.95
C GLN A 115 7.65 7.59 -5.29
N TYR A 116 8.23 7.17 -6.42
CA TYR A 116 7.66 7.35 -7.75
C TYR A 116 6.67 6.23 -8.07
N ARG A 117 7.06 4.98 -7.78
CA ARG A 117 6.18 3.81 -7.97
C ARG A 117 4.85 3.97 -7.23
N SER A 118 4.88 4.45 -6.00
CA SER A 118 3.66 4.69 -5.21
C SER A 118 2.71 5.64 -5.92
N ILE A 119 3.22 6.72 -6.53
CA ILE A 119 2.39 7.70 -7.24
C ILE A 119 1.80 7.09 -8.50
N VAL A 120 2.59 6.33 -9.27
CA VAL A 120 2.13 5.66 -10.50
C VAL A 120 1.05 4.61 -10.18
N VAL A 121 1.27 3.77 -9.17
CA VAL A 121 0.28 2.77 -8.72
C VAL A 121 -1.01 3.45 -8.29
N LEU A 122 -0.93 4.41 -7.37
CA LEU A 122 -2.11 5.10 -6.85
C LEU A 122 -2.85 5.90 -7.94
N ARG A 123 -2.15 6.48 -8.92
CA ARG A 123 -2.78 7.26 -9.99
C ARG A 123 -3.43 6.38 -11.05
N TYR A 124 -2.72 5.39 -11.57
CA TYR A 124 -3.14 4.67 -12.78
C TYR A 124 -3.80 3.32 -12.51
N PHE A 125 -3.51 2.69 -11.37
CA PHE A 125 -4.10 1.39 -11.01
C PHE A 125 -5.26 1.53 -10.02
N GLU A 126 -5.23 2.57 -9.19
CA GLU A 126 -6.27 2.83 -8.17
C GLU A 126 -7.20 4.00 -8.53
N ASP A 127 -6.92 4.66 -9.67
CA ASP A 127 -7.64 5.81 -10.23
C ASP A 127 -7.85 6.96 -9.24
N LEU A 128 -6.82 7.27 -8.44
CA LEU A 128 -6.89 8.32 -7.43
C LEU A 128 -6.51 9.69 -7.98
N GLU A 129 -7.18 10.71 -7.47
CA GLU A 129 -6.84 12.10 -7.76
C GLU A 129 -5.52 12.50 -7.07
N ILE A 130 -4.83 13.49 -7.64
CA ILE A 130 -3.58 14.04 -7.09
C ILE A 130 -3.73 14.44 -5.62
N LYS A 131 -4.90 14.98 -5.23
CA LYS A 131 -5.21 15.36 -3.85
C LYS A 131 -5.25 14.15 -2.93
N GLU A 132 -5.92 13.07 -3.33
CA GLU A 132 -6.02 11.84 -2.54
C GLU A 132 -4.65 11.17 -2.38
N ILE A 133 -3.85 11.15 -3.45
CA ILE A 133 -2.48 10.63 -3.42
C ILE A 133 -1.61 11.42 -2.43
N ALA A 134 -1.73 12.75 -2.44
CA ALA A 134 -1.03 13.63 -1.52
C ALA A 134 -1.40 13.33 -0.05
N GLU A 135 -2.69 13.10 0.23
CA GLU A 135 -3.19 12.73 1.56
C GLU A 135 -2.69 11.35 2.02
N ILE A 136 -2.72 10.35 1.12
CA ILE A 136 -2.25 8.98 1.40
C ILE A 136 -0.76 8.97 1.70
N LEU A 137 0.05 9.61 0.85
CA LEU A 137 1.50 9.62 0.95
C LEU A 137 2.02 10.68 1.93
N ASN A 138 1.15 11.51 2.49
CA ASN A 138 1.49 12.61 3.38
C ASN A 138 2.54 13.56 2.79
N VAL A 139 2.34 13.96 1.54
CA VAL A 139 3.18 14.92 0.80
C VAL A 139 2.30 16.04 0.23
N ASN A 140 2.90 17.14 -0.22
CA ASN A 140 2.14 18.19 -0.89
C ASN A 140 1.78 17.80 -2.34
N MET A 141 0.73 18.42 -2.90
CA MET A 141 0.26 18.13 -4.27
C MET A 141 1.33 18.43 -5.34
N ASN A 142 2.19 19.43 -5.13
CA ASN A 142 3.26 19.74 -6.09
C ASN A 142 4.28 18.61 -6.16
N THR A 143 4.63 18.01 -5.02
CA THR A 143 5.50 16.82 -4.94
C THR A 143 4.89 15.64 -5.70
N VAL A 144 3.56 15.46 -5.64
CA VAL A 144 2.89 14.42 -6.43
C VAL A 144 3.03 14.73 -7.92
N LYS A 145 2.75 15.98 -8.34
CA LYS A 145 2.86 16.41 -9.74
C LYS A 145 4.27 16.31 -10.32
N THR A 146 5.30 16.67 -9.55
CA THR A 146 6.70 16.61 -10.01
C THR A 146 7.24 15.19 -10.10
N ARG A 147 6.62 14.23 -9.40
CA ARG A 147 7.05 12.82 -9.39
C ARG A 147 6.18 11.92 -10.27
N LEU A 148 5.13 12.46 -10.88
CA LEU A 148 4.29 11.81 -11.88
C LEU A 148 4.92 11.98 -13.26
#